data_AF-U6DT42-F1
#
_entry.id   AF-U6DT42-F1
#
_cell.length_a   1.000
_cell.length_b   1.000
_cell.length_c   1.000
_cell.angle_alpha   90.00
_cell.angle_beta   90.00
_cell.angle_gamma   90.00
#
_symmetry.space_group_name_H-M   'P 1'
#
loop_
_entity.id
_entity.type
_entity.pdbx_description
1 polymer ?
#
loop_
_entity_poly.entity_id
_entity_poly.type
_entity_poly.pdbx_seq_one_letter_code
_entity_poly.pdbx_strand_id
1 'polypeptide(L)'
;IWSRRLFGWLFCRVRFENVIFGILTVMSIQGCANLHNQWSIIGEFNNLPQEELIQWIKYNTRPDAVFAGAMPTMASVKLSTLHPIVNHPHYEDADLRPGCSMLEIWDVEDPSNTANPPLCSVLLKDGRPYFTTVFQNSMYRVLKVN
;
A
#
# COMPACT_ATOMS: atom_id res chain seq x y z
N ILE A 1 56.60 29.11 -2.55
CA ILE A 1 56.86 29.27 -4.00
C ILE A 1 56.78 27.97 -4.82
N TRP A 2 56.65 26.79 -4.20
CA TRP A 2 56.60 25.47 -4.85
C TRP A 2 55.19 24.82 -4.82
N SER A 3 54.18 25.47 -5.40
CA SER A 3 52.82 24.88 -5.50
C SER A 3 52.01 25.49 -6.65
N ARG A 4 52.17 26.80 -6.90
CA ARG A 4 51.43 27.51 -7.96
C ARG A 4 51.75 27.07 -9.39
N ARG A 5 52.98 26.58 -9.65
CA ARG A 5 53.37 26.05 -10.99
C ARG A 5 52.87 24.63 -11.24
N LEU A 6 52.75 23.81 -10.19
CA LEU A 6 52.27 22.43 -10.31
C LEU A 6 50.78 22.41 -10.63
N PHE A 7 50.00 23.25 -9.95
CA PHE A 7 48.55 23.34 -10.16
C PHE A 7 48.20 23.94 -11.53
N GLY A 8 48.91 24.97 -12.00
CA GLY A 8 48.70 25.53 -13.34
C GLY A 8 49.03 24.57 -14.49
N TRP A 9 50.06 23.72 -14.34
CA TRP A 9 50.43 22.75 -15.36
C TRP A 9 49.54 21.49 -15.35
N LEU A 10 49.16 21.02 -14.15
CA LEU A 10 48.23 19.89 -13.99
C LEU A 10 46.82 20.25 -14.50
N PHE A 11 46.35 21.46 -14.20
CA PHE A 11 45.02 21.93 -14.61
C PHE A 11 44.95 22.37 -16.09
N CYS A 12 46.06 22.80 -16.70
CA CYS A 12 46.12 23.02 -18.16
C CYS A 12 46.10 21.72 -18.98
N ARG A 13 46.55 20.60 -18.42
CA ARG A 13 46.66 19.32 -19.14
C ARG A 13 45.41 18.44 -19.02
N VAL A 14 44.63 18.63 -17.96
CA VAL A 14 43.35 17.95 -17.78
C VAL A 14 42.25 18.76 -18.48
N ARG A 15 41.93 18.38 -19.73
CA ARG A 15 40.79 18.95 -20.45
C ARG A 15 39.51 18.68 -19.64
N PHE A 16 38.65 19.69 -19.50
CA PHE A 16 37.34 19.59 -18.82
C PHE A 16 36.52 18.38 -19.29
N GLU A 17 36.68 17.98 -20.55
CA GLU A 17 36.12 16.75 -21.14
C GLU A 17 36.43 15.51 -20.28
N ASN A 18 37.68 15.31 -19.84
CA ASN A 18 38.08 14.15 -19.03
C ASN A 18 37.45 14.18 -17.63
N VAL A 19 37.23 15.37 -17.08
CA VAL A 19 36.54 15.55 -15.78
C VAL A 19 35.06 15.21 -15.92
N ILE A 20 34.41 15.68 -16.99
CA ILE A 20 33.00 15.38 -17.28
C ILE A 20 32.82 13.87 -17.52
N PHE A 21 33.69 13.25 -18.32
CA PHE A 21 33.68 11.79 -18.52
C PHE A 21 33.89 11.04 -17.21
N GLY A 22 34.81 11.50 -16.34
CA GLY A 22 35.01 10.90 -15.02
C GLY A 22 33.80 11.01 -14.09
N ILE A 23 33.08 12.14 -14.11
CA ILE A 23 31.86 12.31 -13.32
C ILE A 23 30.72 11.43 -13.87
N LEU A 24 30.53 11.40 -15.20
CA LEU A 24 29.52 10.57 -15.86
C LEU A 24 29.75 9.08 -15.59
N THR A 25 30.99 8.60 -15.62
CA THR A 25 31.28 7.18 -15.35
C THR A 25 30.99 6.81 -13.90
N VAL A 26 31.37 7.65 -12.94
CA VAL A 26 31.04 7.43 -11.52
C VAL A 26 29.53 7.43 -11.29
N MET A 27 28.80 8.39 -11.87
CA MET A 27 27.34 8.46 -11.79
C MET A 27 26.66 7.26 -12.47
N SER A 28 27.16 6.80 -13.62
CA SER A 28 26.65 5.60 -14.30
C SER A 28 26.88 4.32 -13.49
N ILE A 29 28.02 4.16 -12.82
CA ILE A 29 28.28 2.97 -12.00
C ILE A 29 27.28 2.90 -10.83
N GLN A 30 27.13 4.02 -10.11
CA GLN A 30 26.17 4.08 -9.00
C GLN A 30 24.73 3.95 -9.49
N GLY A 31 24.41 4.53 -10.66
CA GLY A 31 23.10 4.41 -11.31
C GLY A 31 22.77 2.97 -11.71
N CYS A 32 23.70 2.25 -12.33
CA CYS A 32 23.54 0.85 -12.70
C CYS A 32 23.38 -0.05 -11.47
N ALA A 33 24.17 0.16 -10.42
CA ALA A 33 24.03 -0.59 -9.16
C ALA A 33 22.65 -0.34 -8.52
N ASN A 34 22.18 0.91 -8.52
CA ASN A 34 20.87 1.24 -7.98
C ASN A 34 19.72 0.66 -8.82
N LEU A 35 19.82 0.74 -10.16
CA LEU A 35 18.85 0.14 -11.07
C LEU A 35 18.77 -1.38 -10.89
N HIS A 36 19.91 -2.06 -10.72
CA HIS A 36 19.93 -3.49 -10.47
C HIS A 36 19.21 -3.84 -9.16
N ASN A 37 19.45 -3.08 -8.08
CA ASN A 37 18.76 -3.26 -6.80
C ASN A 37 17.25 -2.98 -6.90
N GLN A 38 16.82 -2.03 -7.73
CA GLN A 38 15.40 -1.76 -7.95
C GLN A 38 14.76 -2.82 -8.84
N TRP A 39 15.47 -3.31 -9.85
CA TRP A 39 15.01 -4.40 -10.71
C TRP A 39 14.90 -5.73 -9.97
N SER A 40 15.70 -5.97 -8.92
CA SER A 40 15.54 -7.16 -8.08
C SER A 40 14.25 -7.14 -7.25
N ILE A 41 13.62 -5.98 -7.06
CA ILE A 41 12.35 -5.81 -6.35
C ILE A 41 11.17 -5.83 -7.35
N ILE A 42 11.41 -5.52 -8.64
CA ILE A 42 10.40 -5.60 -9.69
C ILE A 42 10.02 -7.07 -9.92
N GLY A 43 8.76 -7.40 -9.62
CA GLY A 43 8.19 -8.73 -9.81
C GLY A 43 7.98 -9.56 -8.54
N GLU A 44 8.38 -9.06 -7.37
CA GLU A 44 8.05 -9.70 -6.07
C GLU A 44 6.53 -9.85 -5.85
N PHE A 45 5.73 -9.03 -6.54
CA PHE A 45 4.26 -9.04 -6.47
C PHE A 45 3.56 -9.56 -7.73
N ASN A 46 4.29 -10.04 -8.75
CA ASN A 46 3.69 -10.63 -9.96
C ASN A 46 3.20 -12.04 -9.65
N ASN A 47 1.98 -12.15 -9.14
CA ASN A 47 1.33 -13.42 -8.85
C ASN A 47 0.27 -13.70 -9.90
N LEU A 48 0.62 -14.45 -10.96
CA LEU A 48 -0.30 -14.86 -12.02
C LEU A 48 -1.67 -15.39 -11.50
N PRO A 49 -1.74 -16.29 -10.50
CA PRO A 49 -3.05 -16.75 -10.00
C PRO A 49 -3.86 -15.64 -9.29
N GLN A 50 -3.19 -14.65 -8.70
CA GLN A 50 -3.87 -13.52 -8.06
C GLN A 50 -4.43 -12.55 -9.11
N GLU A 51 -3.67 -12.30 -10.18
CA GLU A 51 -4.13 -11.46 -11.30
C GLU A 51 -5.33 -12.09 -12.00
N GLU A 52 -5.28 -13.40 -12.27
CA GLU A 52 -6.42 -14.14 -12.84
C GLU A 52 -7.65 -14.07 -11.95
N LEU A 53 -7.50 -14.22 -10.63
CA LEU A 53 -8.60 -14.06 -9.67
C LEU A 53 -9.21 -12.66 -9.73
N ILE A 54 -8.38 -11.61 -9.75
CA ILE A 54 -8.84 -10.22 -9.80
C ILE A 54 -9.59 -9.95 -11.11
N GLN A 55 -9.07 -10.43 -12.24
CA GLN A 55 -9.75 -10.33 -13.53
C GLN A 55 -11.07 -11.11 -13.52
N TRP A 56 -11.06 -12.32 -12.97
CA TRP A 56 -12.26 -13.14 -12.86
C TRP A 56 -13.35 -12.43 -12.05
N ILE A 57 -13.00 -11.86 -10.88
CA ILE A 57 -13.91 -11.06 -10.05
C ILE A 57 -14.49 -9.91 -10.89
N LYS A 58 -13.63 -9.13 -11.55
CA LYS A 58 -14.06 -7.97 -12.34
C LYS A 58 -15.08 -8.32 -13.44
N TYR A 59 -14.94 -9.45 -14.10
CA TYR A 59 -15.80 -9.83 -15.24
C TYR A 59 -16.98 -10.73 -14.88
N ASN A 60 -16.89 -11.51 -13.81
CA ASN A 60 -17.89 -12.53 -13.48
C ASN A 60 -18.75 -12.17 -12.26
N THR A 61 -18.40 -11.11 -11.53
CA THR A 61 -19.21 -10.67 -10.38
C THR A 61 -19.83 -9.31 -10.61
N ARG A 62 -20.92 -9.07 -9.88
CA ARG A 62 -21.60 -7.76 -9.89
C ARG A 62 -20.75 -6.74 -9.11
N PRO A 63 -20.77 -5.45 -9.49
CA PRO A 63 -19.97 -4.41 -8.83
C PRO A 63 -20.34 -4.18 -7.34
N ASP A 64 -21.55 -4.58 -6.93
CA ASP A 64 -22.04 -4.54 -5.56
C ASP A 64 -21.75 -5.82 -4.75
N ALA A 65 -21.10 -6.83 -5.36
CA ALA A 65 -20.73 -8.05 -4.66
C ALA A 65 -19.66 -7.77 -3.60
N VAL A 66 -19.89 -8.30 -2.40
CA VAL A 66 -19.01 -8.11 -1.24
C VAL A 66 -18.11 -9.33 -1.07
N PHE A 67 -16.80 -9.09 -0.91
CA PHE A 67 -15.81 -10.16 -0.72
C PHE A 67 -15.20 -10.13 0.68
N ALA A 68 -14.88 -11.31 1.24
CA ALA A 68 -14.19 -11.45 2.52
C ALA A 68 -12.95 -12.33 2.36
N GLY A 69 -11.86 -11.98 3.04
CA GLY A 69 -10.60 -12.72 2.94
C GLY A 69 -9.46 -12.06 3.72
N ALA A 70 -8.23 -12.55 3.49
CA ALA A 70 -7.04 -11.93 4.06
C ALA A 70 -6.87 -10.49 3.55
N MET A 71 -6.54 -9.56 4.45
CA MET A 71 -6.36 -8.14 4.15
C MET A 71 -5.50 -7.86 2.90
N PRO A 72 -4.33 -8.49 2.66
CA PRO A 72 -3.55 -8.23 1.45
C PRO A 72 -4.29 -8.58 0.16
N THR A 73 -5.05 -9.67 0.13
CA THR A 73 -5.86 -10.05 -1.05
C THR A 73 -7.03 -9.10 -1.23
N MET A 74 -7.72 -8.75 -0.14
CA MET A 74 -8.87 -7.85 -0.18
C MET A 74 -8.46 -6.42 -0.58
N ALA A 75 -7.30 -5.95 -0.14
CA ALA A 75 -6.74 -4.68 -0.60
C ALA A 75 -6.53 -4.67 -2.12
N SER A 76 -5.93 -5.72 -2.69
CA SER A 76 -5.77 -5.83 -4.15
C SER A 76 -7.11 -5.89 -4.88
N VAL A 77 -8.09 -6.64 -4.35
CA VAL A 77 -9.45 -6.69 -4.91
C VAL A 77 -10.07 -5.30 -4.91
N LYS A 78 -10.02 -4.59 -3.78
CA LYS A 78 -10.59 -3.26 -3.67
C LYS A 78 -9.92 -2.28 -4.63
N LEU A 79 -8.60 -2.20 -4.64
CA LEU A 79 -7.86 -1.24 -5.47
C LEU A 79 -8.01 -1.53 -6.97
N SER A 80 -8.12 -2.80 -7.36
CA SER A 80 -8.16 -3.18 -8.79
C SER A 80 -9.57 -3.23 -9.38
N THR A 81 -10.57 -3.53 -8.55
CA THR A 81 -11.94 -3.79 -9.00
C THR A 81 -13.00 -2.89 -8.37
N LEU A 82 -12.62 -2.13 -7.33
CA LEU A 82 -13.50 -1.26 -6.54
C LEU A 82 -14.63 -1.96 -5.78
N HIS A 83 -14.74 -3.29 -5.84
CA HIS A 83 -15.74 -4.07 -5.11
C HIS A 83 -15.65 -3.82 -3.60
N PRO A 84 -16.80 -3.79 -2.89
CA PRO A 84 -16.82 -3.78 -1.44
C PRO A 84 -16.11 -5.01 -0.84
N ILE A 85 -15.38 -4.80 0.26
CA ILE A 85 -14.69 -5.87 0.99
C ILE A 85 -15.07 -5.86 2.47
N VAL A 86 -14.93 -7.02 3.12
CA VAL A 86 -15.07 -7.22 4.56
C VAL A 86 -13.76 -7.75 5.10
N ASN A 87 -13.18 -7.05 6.06
CA ASN A 87 -11.98 -7.48 6.76
C ASN A 87 -12.34 -8.19 8.07
N HIS A 88 -11.36 -8.88 8.66
CA HIS A 88 -11.52 -9.43 10.00
C HIS A 88 -11.57 -8.29 11.04
N PRO A 89 -12.43 -8.35 12.09
CA PRO A 89 -12.62 -7.25 13.05
C PRO A 89 -11.34 -6.71 13.68
N HIS A 90 -10.30 -7.55 13.82
CA HIS A 90 -8.98 -7.13 14.30
C HIS A 90 -8.30 -6.03 13.45
N TYR A 91 -8.65 -5.88 12.17
CA TYR A 91 -8.08 -4.85 11.29
C TYR A 91 -8.87 -3.53 11.30
N GLU A 92 -10.05 -3.52 11.91
CA GLU A 92 -10.89 -2.32 12.07
C GLU A 92 -10.61 -1.58 13.37
N ASP A 93 -9.79 -2.14 14.26
CA ASP A 93 -9.48 -1.49 15.53
C ASP A 93 -8.36 -0.45 15.34
N ALA A 94 -8.73 0.83 15.41
CA ALA A 94 -7.82 1.95 15.24
C ALA A 94 -6.80 2.06 16.38
N ASP A 95 -7.15 1.60 17.60
CA ASP A 95 -6.27 1.68 18.77
C ASP A 95 -5.05 0.76 18.63
N LEU A 96 -5.17 -0.30 17.81
CA LEU A 96 -4.07 -1.23 17.55
C LEU A 96 -3.03 -0.67 16.56
N ARG A 97 -3.42 0.28 15.67
CA ARG A 97 -2.56 0.83 14.60
C ARG A 97 -2.98 2.26 14.16
N PRO A 98 -2.69 3.29 14.96
CA PRO A 98 -2.98 4.67 14.58
C PRO A 98 -2.19 5.08 13.31
N GLY A 99 -2.88 5.66 12.33
CA GLY A 99 -2.34 6.09 11.03
C GLY A 99 -2.26 5.00 9.95
N CYS A 100 -2.50 3.74 10.29
CA CYS A 100 -2.42 2.58 9.38
C CYS A 100 -3.62 1.64 9.52
N SER A 101 -4.67 2.07 10.21
CA SER A 101 -5.88 1.27 10.36
C SER A 101 -6.62 1.20 9.03
N MET A 102 -7.39 0.13 8.83
CA MET A 102 -8.18 0.00 7.59
C MET A 102 -9.18 1.15 7.45
N LEU A 103 -9.75 1.61 8.57
CA LEU A 103 -10.70 2.73 8.62
C LEU A 103 -10.10 4.02 8.08
N GLU A 104 -8.88 4.37 8.51
CA GLU A 104 -8.22 5.60 8.04
C GLU A 104 -7.94 5.58 6.54
N ILE A 105 -7.65 4.41 5.96
CA ILE A 105 -7.49 4.27 4.50
C ILE A 105 -8.84 4.52 3.81
N TRP A 106 -9.93 3.98 4.35
CA TRP A 106 -11.27 4.20 3.81
C TRP A 106 -11.72 5.65 3.90
N ASP A 107 -11.31 6.36 4.95
CA ASP A 107 -11.60 7.79 5.11
C ASP A 107 -10.93 8.66 4.04
N VAL A 108 -9.82 8.21 3.44
CA VAL A 108 -9.18 8.88 2.28
C VAL A 108 -10.00 8.67 1.01
N GLU A 109 -10.52 7.46 0.81
CA GLU A 109 -11.31 7.09 -0.38
C GLU A 109 -12.74 7.65 -0.33
N ASP A 110 -13.35 7.71 0.85
CA ASP A 110 -14.69 8.27 1.09
C ASP A 110 -14.65 9.35 2.18
N PRO A 111 -14.24 10.58 1.82
CA PRO A 111 -14.11 11.67 2.78
C PRO A 111 -15.46 12.10 3.39
N SER A 112 -16.58 11.66 2.82
CA SER A 112 -17.90 11.94 3.39
C SER A 112 -18.14 11.19 4.70
N ASN A 113 -17.42 10.08 4.90
CA ASN A 113 -17.60 9.19 6.04
C ASN A 113 -16.54 9.36 7.14
N THR A 114 -15.51 10.19 6.94
CA THR A 114 -14.39 10.41 7.89
C THR A 114 -14.83 10.90 9.27
N ALA A 115 -15.93 11.65 9.35
CA ALA A 115 -16.44 12.18 10.62
C ALA A 115 -17.31 11.17 11.38
N ASN A 116 -17.65 10.03 10.77
CA ASN A 116 -18.56 9.05 11.36
C ASN A 116 -17.79 8.01 12.19
N PRO A 117 -18.34 7.55 13.32
CA PRO A 117 -17.73 6.46 14.07
C PRO A 117 -17.75 5.16 13.24
N PRO A 118 -16.74 4.29 13.39
CA PRO A 118 -16.69 3.05 12.63
C PRO A 118 -17.84 2.13 12.97
N LEU A 119 -18.41 1.48 11.95
CA LEU A 119 -19.62 0.66 12.06
C LEU A 119 -19.51 -0.42 13.15
N CYS A 120 -18.36 -1.09 13.25
CA CYS A 120 -18.12 -2.12 14.27
C CYS A 120 -18.28 -1.58 15.70
N SER A 121 -17.78 -0.37 15.98
CA SER A 121 -17.92 0.27 17.30
C SER A 121 -19.38 0.59 17.64
N VAL A 122 -20.18 0.97 16.64
CA VAL A 122 -21.61 1.24 16.79
C VAL A 122 -22.36 -0.06 17.06
N LEU A 123 -22.12 -1.09 16.24
CA LEU A 123 -22.74 -2.42 16.38
C LEU A 123 -22.39 -3.11 17.72
N LEU A 124 -21.19 -2.86 18.25
CA LEU A 124 -20.78 -3.36 19.56
C LEU A 124 -21.48 -2.63 20.72
N LYS A 125 -21.86 -1.37 20.55
CA LYS A 125 -22.64 -0.62 21.55
C LYS A 125 -24.12 -0.96 21.48
N ASP A 126 -24.76 -0.69 20.35
CA ASP A 126 -26.17 -1.03 20.08
C ASP A 126 -26.40 -1.14 18.56
N GLY A 127 -26.80 -2.33 18.10
CA GLY A 127 -27.09 -2.61 16.70
C GLY A 127 -28.56 -2.41 16.31
N ARG A 128 -29.44 -2.08 17.26
CA ARG A 128 -30.88 -1.97 17.00
C ARG A 128 -31.21 -0.71 16.19
N PRO A 129 -32.30 -0.71 15.39
CA PRO A 129 -33.29 -1.77 15.21
C PRO A 129 -32.90 -2.84 14.17
N TYR A 130 -31.84 -2.61 13.40
CA TYR A 130 -31.52 -3.43 12.22
C TYR A 130 -30.79 -4.73 12.55
N PHE A 131 -30.01 -4.74 13.63
CA PHE A 131 -29.23 -5.89 14.07
C PHE A 131 -29.64 -6.32 15.47
N THR A 132 -29.84 -7.62 15.64
CA THR A 132 -30.12 -8.24 16.93
C THR A 132 -29.03 -9.22 17.33
N THR A 133 -28.55 -9.13 18.57
CA THR A 133 -27.57 -10.08 19.09
C THR A 133 -28.22 -11.44 19.30
N VAL A 134 -27.76 -12.44 18.57
CA VAL A 134 -28.24 -13.83 18.71
C VAL A 134 -27.30 -14.68 19.58
N PHE A 135 -26.03 -14.29 19.68
CA PHE A 135 -25.03 -14.98 20.50
C PHE A 135 -23.91 -14.01 20.90
N GLN A 136 -23.33 -14.21 22.10
CA GLN A 136 -22.16 -13.47 22.57
C GLN A 136 -21.33 -14.33 23.52
N ASN A 137 -20.00 -14.29 23.37
CA ASN A 137 -19.04 -14.81 24.35
C ASN A 137 -17.96 -13.75 24.66
N SER A 138 -16.86 -14.14 25.31
CA SER A 138 -15.73 -13.25 25.64
C SER A 138 -14.87 -12.83 24.45
N MET A 139 -15.00 -13.49 23.29
CA MET A 139 -14.16 -13.28 22.10
C MET A 139 -14.92 -12.61 20.94
N TYR A 140 -16.22 -12.90 20.76
CA TYR A 140 -17.01 -12.41 19.63
C TYR A 140 -18.50 -12.31 19.94
N ARG A 141 -19.20 -11.54 19.11
CA ARG A 141 -20.66 -11.37 19.11
C ARG A 141 -21.21 -11.70 17.72
N VAL A 142 -22.30 -12.46 17.66
CA VAL A 142 -23.02 -12.76 16.40
C VAL A 142 -24.28 -11.93 16.35
N LEU A 143 -24.41 -11.16 15.27
CA LEU A 143 -25.54 -10.29 15.00
C LEU A 143 -26.37 -10.88 13.85
N LYS A 144 -27.70 -10.86 14.01
CA LYS A 144 -28.66 -11.21 12.95
C LYS A 144 -29.25 -9.92 12.38
N VAL A 145 -29.34 -9.84 11.06
CA VAL A 145 -30.07 -8.79 10.34
C VAL A 145 -31.58 -9.08 10.47
N ASN A 146 -32.34 -8.06 10.87
CA ASN A 146 -33.80 -8.13 11.00
C ASN A 146 -34.54 -7.96 9.68
#